data_AF-A0A369JWU6-F1
#
_entry.id   AF-A0A369JWU6-F1
#
_cell.length_a   1.000
_cell.length_b   1.000
_cell.length_c   1.000
_cell.angle_alpha   90.00
_cell.angle_beta   90.00
_cell.angle_gamma   90.00
#
_symmetry.space_group_name_H-M   'P 1'
#
loop_
_entity.id
_entity.type
_entity.pdbx_description
1 polymer ?
#
loop_
_entity_poly.entity_id
_entity_poly.type
_entity_poly.pdbx_seq_one_letter_code
_entity_poly.pdbx_strand_id
1 'polypeptide(L)'
;MDFPSILSSSYDLAPSHNFQHYEDMTIDSSGSSNHASITIEPSKPRPYRAITHLAFVTAFIVPITFLPYLLARRQLTSLRQQLVEANASMRVLQQELGGALREIGAQKDDQKRIRTLVGEITRKTEAQRLRSEEKESERLKQDAAVKSDLKTLLDEMQHSRNHAATLRALGTSLADVAAFMHEIELEMGMLSSYDRDQRGIDRLRLLAFKMEGIGRQHKPLENPELPSRAMNVEQ
;
A
#
# COMPACT_ATOMS: atom_id res chain seq x y z
N MET A 1 -19.33 -25.46 -9.60
CA MET A 1 -18.36 -25.71 -10.69
C MET A 1 -17.21 -26.44 -10.03
N ASP A 2 -17.44 -27.73 -9.81
CA ASP A 2 -16.54 -28.65 -9.13
C ASP A 2 -15.50 -29.14 -10.13
N PHE A 3 -14.22 -29.02 -9.78
CA PHE A 3 -13.13 -29.63 -10.54
C PHE A 3 -12.62 -30.88 -9.80
N PRO A 4 -12.38 -31.98 -10.52
CA PRO A 4 -12.11 -33.28 -9.92
C PRO A 4 -10.63 -33.45 -9.54
N SER A 5 -10.45 -34.15 -8.42
CA SER A 5 -9.21 -34.69 -7.89
C SER A 5 -8.60 -35.70 -8.86
N ILE A 6 -7.36 -35.47 -9.33
CA ILE A 6 -6.60 -36.45 -10.09
C ILE A 6 -5.70 -37.22 -9.14
N LEU A 7 -5.86 -38.54 -9.22
CA LEU A 7 -5.25 -39.59 -8.41
C LEU A 7 -3.72 -39.55 -8.38
N SER A 8 -3.20 -39.68 -7.16
CA SER A 8 -1.87 -40.18 -6.86
C SER A 8 -1.84 -41.68 -7.18
N SER A 9 -1.00 -42.10 -8.13
CA SER A 9 -0.69 -43.50 -8.39
C SER A 9 0.79 -43.73 -8.15
N SER A 10 1.06 -44.39 -7.04
CA SER A 10 2.36 -44.77 -6.52
C SER A 10 3.11 -45.69 -7.50
N TYR A 11 4.39 -45.42 -7.70
CA TYR A 11 5.32 -46.34 -8.34
C TYR A 11 6.06 -47.12 -7.27
N ASP A 12 5.81 -48.44 -7.21
CA ASP A 12 6.61 -49.40 -6.46
C ASP A 12 7.99 -49.56 -7.13
N LEU A 13 9.05 -49.16 -6.44
CA LEU A 13 10.43 -49.54 -6.75
C LEU A 13 10.80 -50.72 -5.84
N ALA A 14 11.00 -51.89 -6.45
CA ALA A 14 11.56 -53.06 -5.78
C ALA A 14 13.05 -52.84 -5.46
N PRO A 15 13.59 -53.42 -4.36
CA PRO A 15 14.96 -53.21 -3.94
C PRO A 15 15.94 -54.17 -4.62
N SER A 16 17.09 -53.61 -4.96
CA SER A 16 18.33 -54.29 -5.35
C SER A 16 18.85 -55.21 -4.25
N HIS A 17 18.97 -56.52 -4.53
CA HIS A 17 19.71 -57.45 -3.68
C HIS A 17 21.12 -57.65 -4.22
N ASN A 18 22.07 -56.98 -3.58
CA ASN A 18 23.50 -57.19 -3.73
C ASN A 18 23.92 -58.12 -2.58
N PHE A 19 24.47 -59.30 -2.86
CA PHE A 19 25.18 -60.07 -1.84
C PHE A 19 26.34 -60.83 -2.47
N GLN A 20 27.53 -60.35 -2.14
CA GLN A 20 28.81 -61.03 -2.28
C GLN A 20 28.84 -62.19 -1.28
N HIS A 21 29.35 -63.35 -1.70
CA HIS A 21 30.25 -64.10 -0.82
C HIS A 21 31.29 -64.87 -1.63
N TYR A 22 32.45 -64.95 -0.97
CA TYR A 22 33.79 -65.25 -1.42
C TYR A 22 34.12 -66.74 -1.36
N GLU A 23 35.31 -67.04 -1.91
CA GLU A 23 36.15 -68.23 -1.72
C GLU A 23 35.59 -69.45 -2.46
N ASP A 24 36.35 -70.25 -3.18
CA ASP A 24 37.68 -70.78 -2.92
C ASP A 24 38.03 -71.58 -4.19
N MET A 25 39.20 -71.40 -4.79
CA MET A 25 40.02 -72.53 -5.23
C MET A 25 41.37 -72.01 -5.70
N THR A 26 42.36 -72.35 -4.89
CA THR A 26 43.76 -72.01 -4.98
C THR A 26 44.46 -72.55 -6.22
N ILE A 27 45.43 -71.75 -6.65
CA ILE A 27 46.61 -72.11 -7.41
C ILE A 27 47.26 -73.34 -6.77
N ASP A 28 47.56 -74.37 -7.55
CA ASP A 28 48.68 -75.24 -7.22
C ASP A 28 49.54 -75.53 -8.46
N SER A 29 50.78 -75.13 -8.30
CA SER A 29 51.89 -75.23 -9.22
C SER A 29 52.96 -76.04 -8.49
N SER A 30 53.55 -77.02 -9.18
CA SER A 30 54.84 -77.69 -8.92
C SER A 30 54.77 -79.19 -8.57
N GLY A 31 55.62 -79.96 -9.26
CA GLY A 31 55.90 -81.38 -9.01
C GLY A 31 55.93 -82.17 -10.32
N SER A 32 56.96 -82.11 -11.17
CA SER A 32 58.34 -82.59 -10.97
C SER A 32 58.42 -84.06 -10.51
N SER A 33 58.50 -84.99 -11.48
CA SER A 33 59.71 -85.78 -11.78
C SER A 33 59.39 -87.14 -12.43
N ASN A 34 59.89 -87.27 -13.66
CA ASN A 34 60.69 -88.37 -14.23
C ASN A 34 60.20 -89.83 -14.30
N HIS A 35 60.66 -90.44 -15.41
CA HIS A 35 60.69 -91.86 -15.81
C HIS A 35 59.41 -92.39 -16.46
N ALA A 36 59.42 -93.04 -17.63
CA ALA A 36 60.52 -93.48 -18.49
C ALA A 36 59.99 -93.68 -19.92
N SER A 37 60.76 -93.17 -20.88
CA SER A 37 61.04 -93.74 -22.20
C SER A 37 60.10 -94.81 -22.77
N ILE A 38 59.26 -94.42 -23.74
CA ILE A 38 58.85 -95.29 -24.84
C ILE A 38 58.86 -94.48 -26.15
N THR A 39 59.95 -94.70 -26.89
CA THR A 39 60.06 -94.78 -28.36
C THR A 39 59.34 -93.73 -29.21
N ILE A 40 60.15 -92.77 -29.66
CA ILE A 40 59.89 -91.83 -30.75
C ILE A 40 59.89 -92.59 -32.08
N GLU A 41 58.73 -92.65 -32.74
CA GLU A 41 58.60 -92.94 -34.17
C GLU A 41 58.47 -91.60 -34.94
N PRO A 42 59.47 -91.18 -35.73
CA PRO A 42 59.38 -89.94 -36.50
C PRO A 42 58.58 -90.17 -37.80
N SER A 43 57.25 -90.09 -37.74
CA SER A 43 56.42 -90.03 -38.94
C SER A 43 56.34 -88.60 -39.50
N LYS A 44 57.16 -88.37 -40.53
CA LYS A 44 57.17 -87.29 -41.53
C LYS A 44 56.04 -86.22 -41.48
N PRO A 45 56.38 -84.92 -41.51
CA PRO A 45 55.44 -83.81 -41.62
C PRO A 45 54.98 -83.61 -43.08
N ARG A 46 53.66 -83.54 -43.31
CA ARG A 46 53.00 -83.20 -44.58
C ARG A 46 51.64 -82.53 -44.29
N PRO A 47 51.12 -81.62 -45.14
CA PRO A 47 51.30 -80.19 -44.99
C PRO A 47 50.00 -79.43 -44.65
N TYR A 48 50.21 -78.31 -43.96
CA TYR A 48 49.30 -77.22 -43.64
C TYR A 48 48.59 -76.60 -44.87
N ARG A 49 47.59 -77.27 -45.46
CA ARG A 49 46.78 -76.71 -46.58
C ARG A 49 45.38 -76.26 -46.18
N ALA A 50 44.72 -76.95 -45.24
CA ALA A 50 43.41 -76.50 -44.74
C ALA A 50 43.52 -75.25 -43.86
N ILE A 51 44.58 -75.15 -43.05
CA ILE A 51 44.84 -74.00 -42.18
C ILE A 51 45.18 -72.75 -43.00
N THR A 52 45.89 -72.89 -44.12
CA THR A 52 46.21 -71.74 -44.99
C THR A 52 44.96 -71.24 -45.72
N HIS A 53 44.10 -72.12 -46.24
CA HIS A 53 42.83 -71.70 -46.84
C HIS A 53 41.86 -71.09 -45.80
N LEU A 54 41.79 -71.63 -44.58
CA LEU A 54 41.02 -71.02 -43.47
C LEU A 54 41.62 -69.67 -43.06
N ALA A 55 42.95 -69.53 -43.03
CA ALA A 55 43.61 -68.26 -42.75
C ALA A 55 43.34 -67.21 -43.84
N PHE A 56 43.36 -67.59 -45.12
CA PHE A 56 42.99 -66.68 -46.21
C PHE A 56 41.51 -66.29 -46.14
N VAL A 57 40.60 -67.25 -45.95
CA VAL A 57 39.16 -66.99 -45.89
C VAL A 57 38.81 -66.11 -44.68
N THR A 58 39.37 -66.38 -43.51
CA THR A 58 39.18 -65.51 -42.33
C THR A 58 39.85 -64.16 -42.50
N ALA A 59 41.02 -64.07 -43.14
CA ALA A 59 41.70 -62.81 -43.42
C ALA A 59 40.89 -61.89 -44.37
N PHE A 60 40.06 -62.44 -45.25
CA PHE A 60 39.14 -61.66 -46.08
C PHE A 60 37.78 -61.39 -45.41
N ILE A 61 37.21 -62.37 -44.69
CA ILE A 61 35.88 -62.23 -44.06
C ILE A 61 35.93 -61.33 -42.82
N VAL A 62 37.01 -61.39 -42.03
CA VAL A 62 37.17 -60.57 -40.82
C VAL A 62 37.10 -59.08 -41.14
N PRO A 63 37.89 -58.47 -42.04
CA PRO A 63 37.78 -57.03 -42.30
C PRO A 63 36.42 -56.64 -42.88
N ILE A 64 35.80 -57.49 -43.71
CA ILE A 64 34.47 -57.23 -44.30
C ILE A 64 33.37 -57.16 -43.23
N THR A 65 33.47 -57.99 -42.19
CA THR A 65 32.49 -58.00 -41.07
C THR A 65 32.87 -57.07 -39.93
N PHE A 66 34.16 -56.82 -39.73
CA PHE A 66 34.71 -56.02 -38.65
C PHE A 66 34.61 -54.51 -38.92
N LEU A 67 34.75 -54.06 -40.17
CA LEU A 67 34.54 -52.65 -40.53
C LEU A 67 33.12 -52.13 -40.21
N PRO A 68 32.03 -52.76 -40.68
CA PRO A 68 30.68 -52.27 -40.40
C PRO A 68 30.35 -52.39 -38.91
N TYR A 69 30.90 -53.38 -38.21
CA TYR A 69 30.78 -53.51 -36.76
C TYR A 69 31.44 -52.34 -36.02
N LEU A 70 32.66 -51.94 -36.43
CA LEU A 70 33.36 -50.79 -35.87
C LEU A 70 32.64 -49.47 -36.15
N LEU A 71 32.09 -49.29 -37.36
CA LEU A 71 31.30 -48.10 -37.69
C LEU A 71 30.01 -48.04 -36.86
N ALA A 72 29.28 -49.15 -36.74
CA ALA A 72 28.08 -49.23 -35.89
C ALA A 72 28.42 -48.95 -34.41
N ARG A 73 29.56 -49.45 -33.93
CA ARG A 73 30.08 -49.17 -32.58
C ARG A 73 30.36 -47.68 -32.37
N ARG A 74 30.95 -47.00 -33.36
CA ARG A 74 31.21 -45.55 -33.33
C ARG A 74 29.90 -44.74 -33.33
N GLN A 75 28.93 -45.12 -34.15
CA GLN A 75 27.62 -44.45 -34.18
C GLN A 75 26.86 -44.64 -32.86
N LEU A 76 26.92 -45.82 -32.25
CA LEU A 76 26.34 -46.06 -30.92
C LEU A 76 26.98 -45.18 -29.85
N THR A 77 28.30 -44.93 -29.91
CA THR A 77 28.95 -44.01 -28.97
C THR A 77 28.58 -42.56 -29.20
N SER A 78 28.46 -42.09 -30.45
CA SER A 78 28.03 -40.72 -30.74
C SER A 78 26.56 -40.49 -30.36
N LEU A 79 25.68 -41.46 -30.61
CA LEU A 79 24.28 -41.39 -30.17
C LEU A 79 24.17 -41.35 -28.65
N ARG A 80 24.98 -42.15 -27.94
CA ARG A 80 25.03 -42.12 -26.47
C ARG A 80 25.50 -40.76 -25.96
N GLN A 81 26.51 -40.17 -26.58
CA GLN A 81 26.99 -38.83 -26.24
C GLN A 81 25.90 -37.78 -26.47
N GLN A 82 25.20 -37.82 -27.61
CA GLN A 82 24.07 -36.93 -27.90
C GLN A 82 22.91 -37.10 -26.92
N LEU A 83 22.61 -38.33 -26.50
CA LEU A 83 21.59 -38.58 -25.48
C LEU A 83 22.00 -38.05 -24.10
N VAL A 84 23.28 -38.10 -23.75
CA VAL A 84 23.79 -37.52 -22.50
C VAL A 84 23.71 -35.99 -22.56
N GLU A 85 24.09 -35.39 -23.68
CA GLU A 85 24.01 -33.95 -23.90
C GLU A 85 22.56 -33.45 -23.92
N ALA A 86 21.66 -34.15 -24.60
CA ALA A 86 20.23 -33.84 -24.63
C ALA A 86 19.57 -34.02 -23.25
N ASN A 87 19.98 -35.01 -22.47
CA ASN A 87 19.51 -35.15 -21.09
C ASN A 87 20.06 -34.03 -20.18
N ALA A 88 21.29 -33.59 -20.41
CA ALA A 88 21.87 -32.48 -19.66
C ALA A 88 21.12 -31.16 -19.96
N SER A 89 20.84 -30.87 -21.24
CA SER A 89 20.07 -29.67 -21.62
C SER A 89 18.63 -29.73 -21.14
N MET A 90 17.98 -30.90 -21.18
CA MET A 90 16.64 -31.09 -20.63
C MET A 90 16.59 -30.81 -19.12
N ARG A 91 17.60 -31.23 -18.36
CA ARG A 91 17.69 -30.94 -16.92
C ARG A 91 17.84 -29.45 -16.64
N VAL A 92 18.68 -28.76 -17.41
CA VAL A 92 18.84 -27.29 -17.30
C VAL A 92 17.52 -26.60 -17.60
N LEU A 93 16.84 -26.98 -18.69
CA LEU A 93 15.56 -26.39 -19.06
C LEU A 93 14.48 -26.64 -18.02
N GLN A 94 14.43 -27.84 -17.42
CA GLN A 94 13.52 -28.14 -16.30
C GLN A 94 13.80 -27.26 -15.08
N GLN A 95 15.08 -26.99 -14.80
CA GLN A 95 15.48 -26.12 -13.70
C GLN A 95 15.11 -24.66 -13.97
N GLU A 96 15.31 -24.18 -15.20
CA GLU A 96 14.90 -22.83 -15.63
C GLU A 96 13.38 -22.66 -15.60
N LEU A 97 12.61 -23.64 -16.09
CA LEU A 97 11.15 -23.62 -15.99
C LEU A 97 10.69 -23.61 -14.52
N GLY A 98 11.32 -24.41 -13.66
CA GLY A 98 11.06 -24.38 -12.23
C GLY A 98 11.35 -23.02 -11.61
N GLY A 99 12.43 -22.36 -12.03
CA GLY A 99 12.79 -20.99 -11.65
C GLY A 99 11.75 -19.97 -12.11
N ALA A 100 11.41 -19.97 -13.40
CA ALA A 100 10.43 -19.06 -13.99
C ALA A 100 9.03 -19.23 -13.37
N LEU A 101 8.60 -20.46 -13.09
CA LEU A 101 7.32 -20.73 -12.42
C LEU A 101 7.31 -20.18 -10.98
N ARG A 102 8.43 -20.28 -10.25
CA ARG A 102 8.56 -19.68 -8.91
C ARG A 102 8.52 -18.16 -8.97
N GLU A 103 9.19 -17.56 -9.96
CA GLU A 103 9.17 -16.11 -10.17
C GLU A 103 7.77 -15.60 -10.52
N ILE A 104 7.06 -16.27 -11.43
CA ILE A 104 5.65 -15.97 -11.74
C ILE A 104 4.78 -16.11 -10.50
N GLY A 105 5.03 -17.12 -9.66
CA GLY A 105 4.35 -17.29 -8.38
C GLY A 105 4.56 -16.08 -7.46
N ALA A 106 5.82 -15.65 -7.28
CA ALA A 106 6.17 -14.49 -6.46
C ALA A 106 5.53 -13.20 -7.00
N GLN A 107 5.61 -12.95 -8.30
CA GLN A 107 4.98 -11.78 -8.93
C GLN A 107 3.46 -11.76 -8.74
N LYS A 108 2.79 -12.92 -8.82
CA LYS A 108 1.35 -13.01 -8.57
C LYS A 108 1.00 -12.68 -7.13
N ASP A 109 1.81 -13.10 -6.18
CA ASP A 109 1.58 -12.79 -4.76
C ASP A 109 1.83 -11.30 -4.47
N ASP A 110 2.83 -10.69 -5.10
CA ASP A 110 3.05 -9.25 -5.05
C ASP A 110 1.89 -8.47 -5.68
N GLN A 111 1.36 -8.92 -6.83
CA GLN A 111 0.17 -8.32 -7.44
C GLN A 111 -1.06 -8.39 -6.52
N LYS A 112 -1.26 -9.51 -5.81
CA LYS A 112 -2.34 -9.62 -4.82
C LYS A 112 -2.15 -8.61 -3.68
N ARG A 113 -0.93 -8.49 -3.15
CA ARG A 113 -0.60 -7.54 -2.08
C ARG A 113 -0.81 -6.10 -2.51
N ILE A 114 -0.38 -5.74 -3.72
CA ILE A 114 -0.60 -4.40 -4.28
C ILE A 114 -2.10 -4.15 -4.42
N ARG A 115 -2.87 -5.12 -4.94
CA ARG A 115 -4.32 -4.98 -5.08
C ARG A 115 -5.02 -4.78 -3.74
N THR A 116 -4.60 -5.49 -2.69
CA THR A 116 -5.16 -5.31 -1.35
C THR A 116 -4.80 -3.93 -0.78
N LEU A 117 -3.54 -3.49 -0.92
CA LEU A 117 -3.11 -2.17 -0.45
C LEU A 117 -3.84 -1.04 -1.18
N VAL A 118 -3.98 -1.13 -2.50
CA VAL A 118 -4.76 -0.16 -3.29
C VAL A 118 -6.21 -0.13 -2.83
N GLY A 119 -6.83 -1.30 -2.60
CA GLY A 119 -8.19 -1.37 -2.06
C GLY A 119 -8.33 -0.69 -0.68
N GLU A 120 -7.36 -0.89 0.20
CA GLU A 120 -7.34 -0.25 1.52
C GLU A 120 -7.13 1.27 1.44
N ILE A 121 -6.23 1.73 0.57
CA ILE A 121 -5.98 3.16 0.35
C ILE A 121 -7.23 3.84 -0.22
N THR A 122 -7.87 3.24 -1.22
CA THR A 122 -9.13 3.76 -1.77
C THR A 122 -10.20 3.86 -0.68
N ARG A 123 -10.38 2.81 0.11
CA ARG A 123 -11.35 2.81 1.22
C ARG A 123 -11.04 3.87 2.28
N LYS A 124 -9.77 4.05 2.66
CA LYS A 124 -9.35 5.09 3.62
C LYS A 124 -9.58 6.49 3.06
N THR A 125 -9.32 6.67 1.77
CA THR A 125 -9.50 7.96 1.07
C THR A 125 -10.97 8.33 0.98
N GLU A 126 -11.84 7.37 0.63
CA GLU A 126 -13.30 7.56 0.63
C GLU A 126 -13.82 7.89 2.04
N ALA A 127 -13.38 7.16 3.06
CA ALA A 127 -13.78 7.43 4.44
C ALA A 127 -13.31 8.82 4.92
N GLN A 128 -12.11 9.25 4.52
CA GLN A 128 -11.61 10.59 4.82
C GLN A 128 -12.39 11.68 4.09
N ARG A 129 -12.75 11.43 2.82
CA ARG A 129 -13.57 12.35 2.03
C ARG A 129 -14.93 12.58 2.67
N LEU A 130 -15.62 11.52 3.06
CA LEU A 130 -16.92 11.62 3.74
C LEU A 130 -16.82 12.42 5.05
N ARG A 131 -15.78 12.19 5.86
CA ARG A 131 -15.52 12.98 7.08
C ARG A 131 -15.21 14.44 6.78
N SER A 132 -14.55 14.72 5.67
CA SER A 132 -14.27 16.11 5.25
C SER A 132 -15.55 16.83 4.84
N GLU A 133 -16.40 16.16 4.05
CA GLU A 133 -17.70 16.69 3.62
C GLU A 133 -18.62 16.94 4.82
N GLU A 134 -18.64 16.03 5.80
CA GLU A 134 -19.38 16.21 7.06
C GLU A 134 -18.88 17.45 7.83
N LYS A 135 -17.57 17.56 8.05
CA LYS A 135 -16.96 18.71 8.74
C LYS A 135 -17.19 20.02 7.99
N GLU A 136 -17.15 20.00 6.66
CA GLU A 136 -17.43 21.19 5.85
C GLU A 136 -18.90 21.60 6.00
N SER A 137 -19.83 20.65 5.99
CA SER A 137 -21.24 20.93 6.24
C SER A 137 -21.51 21.50 7.64
N GLU A 138 -20.79 21.01 8.65
CA GLU A 138 -20.87 21.53 10.02
C GLU A 138 -20.33 22.96 10.10
N ARG A 139 -19.18 23.23 9.45
CA ARG A 139 -18.61 24.59 9.37
C ARG A 139 -19.56 25.55 8.70
N LEU A 140 -20.19 25.15 7.59
CA LEU A 140 -21.17 26.00 6.90
C LEU A 140 -22.39 26.30 7.77
N LYS A 141 -22.86 25.33 8.57
CA LYS A 141 -23.95 25.55 9.54
C LYS A 141 -23.53 26.51 10.66
N GLN A 142 -22.32 26.33 11.19
CA GLN A 142 -21.76 27.23 12.22
C GLN A 142 -21.61 28.64 11.68
N ASP A 143 -21.06 28.81 10.48
CA ASP A 143 -20.91 30.12 9.84
C ASP A 143 -22.26 30.77 9.57
N ALA A 144 -23.27 30.00 9.16
CA ALA A 144 -24.63 30.51 8.97
C ALA A 144 -25.26 30.96 10.29
N ALA A 145 -25.08 30.20 11.37
CA ALA A 145 -25.55 30.56 12.71
C ALA A 145 -24.88 31.85 13.20
N VAL A 146 -23.55 31.94 13.10
CA VAL A 146 -22.79 33.15 13.49
C VAL A 146 -23.24 34.37 12.68
N LYS A 147 -23.45 34.23 11.37
CA LYS A 147 -23.97 35.31 10.52
C LYS A 147 -25.37 35.75 10.94
N SER A 148 -26.23 34.80 11.30
CA SER A 148 -27.57 35.08 11.81
C SER A 148 -27.51 35.85 13.12
N ASP A 149 -26.72 35.39 14.08
CA ASP A 149 -26.55 36.03 15.38
C ASP A 149 -26.00 37.44 15.25
N LEU A 150 -25.00 37.64 14.39
CA LEU A 150 -24.40 38.95 14.11
C LEU A 150 -25.44 39.90 13.50
N LYS A 151 -26.29 39.41 12.59
CA LYS A 151 -27.40 40.19 12.04
C LYS A 151 -28.39 40.61 13.12
N THR A 152 -28.81 39.68 13.98
CA THR A 152 -29.72 39.98 15.10
C THR A 152 -29.12 41.01 16.06
N LEU A 153 -27.82 40.93 16.37
CA LEU A 153 -27.14 41.92 17.20
C LEU A 153 -27.08 43.30 16.54
N LEU A 154 -26.89 43.37 15.21
CA LEU A 154 -26.92 44.64 14.48
C LEU A 154 -28.32 45.26 14.47
N ASP A 155 -29.35 44.44 14.24
CA ASP A 155 -30.74 44.89 14.25
C ASP A 155 -31.13 45.42 15.65
N GLU A 156 -30.74 44.72 16.72
CA GLU A 156 -30.97 45.15 18.12
C GLU A 156 -30.22 46.46 18.43
N MET A 157 -28.96 46.59 17.98
CA MET A 157 -28.18 47.82 18.14
C MET A 157 -28.84 49.00 17.41
N GLN A 158 -29.35 48.77 16.20
CA GLN A 158 -30.07 49.79 15.44
C GLN A 158 -31.38 50.18 16.14
N HIS A 159 -32.11 49.21 16.68
CA HIS A 159 -33.34 49.46 17.44
C HIS A 159 -33.05 50.31 18.70
N SER A 160 -32.01 49.94 19.46
CA SER A 160 -31.56 50.70 20.63
C SER A 160 -31.15 52.14 20.27
N ARG A 161 -30.43 52.33 19.16
CA ARG A 161 -30.07 53.67 18.65
C ARG A 161 -31.30 54.50 18.26
N ASN A 162 -32.28 53.89 17.61
CA ASN A 162 -33.53 54.58 17.24
C ASN A 162 -34.34 55.00 18.48
N HIS A 163 -34.39 54.15 19.51
CA HIS A 163 -35.01 54.51 20.79
C HIS A 163 -34.28 55.65 21.48
N ALA A 164 -32.95 55.61 21.53
CA ALA A 164 -32.15 56.70 22.08
C ALA A 164 -32.33 58.02 21.31
N ALA A 165 -32.43 57.95 19.97
CA ALA A 165 -32.72 59.12 19.14
C ALA A 165 -34.11 59.69 19.41
N THR A 166 -35.12 58.84 19.54
CA THR A 166 -36.50 59.24 19.89
C THR A 166 -36.55 59.89 21.27
N LEU A 167 -35.92 59.29 22.28
CA LEU A 167 -35.83 59.87 23.63
C LEU A 167 -35.12 61.22 23.62
N ARG A 168 -34.06 61.39 22.82
CA ARG A 168 -33.39 62.68 22.66
C ARG A 168 -34.32 63.73 22.05
N ALA A 169 -35.04 63.39 20.99
CA ALA A 169 -35.99 64.31 20.36
C ALA A 169 -37.13 64.73 21.33
N LEU A 170 -37.65 63.77 22.11
CA LEU A 170 -38.61 64.06 23.18
C LEU A 170 -38.01 64.95 24.28
N GLY A 171 -36.77 64.72 24.67
CA GLY A 171 -36.04 65.56 25.62
C GLY A 171 -35.92 67.00 25.14
N THR A 172 -35.56 67.22 23.86
CA THR A 172 -35.51 68.56 23.26
C THR A 172 -36.88 69.24 23.27
N SER A 173 -37.93 68.55 22.81
CA SER A 173 -39.29 69.10 22.83
C SER A 173 -39.78 69.43 24.25
N LEU A 174 -39.43 68.60 25.25
CA LEU A 174 -39.77 68.86 26.65
C LEU A 174 -39.03 70.07 27.22
N ALA A 175 -37.76 70.27 26.84
CA ALA A 175 -37.00 71.45 27.21
C ALA A 175 -37.61 72.73 26.60
N ASP A 176 -38.06 72.67 25.34
CA ASP A 176 -38.72 73.79 24.67
C ASP A 176 -40.05 74.14 25.35
N VAL A 177 -40.86 73.13 25.73
CA VAL A 177 -42.09 73.34 26.51
C VAL A 177 -41.77 73.97 27.87
N ALA A 178 -40.76 73.49 28.58
CA ALA A 178 -40.36 74.06 29.87
C ALA A 178 -39.83 75.50 29.74
N ALA A 179 -39.14 75.83 28.65
CA ALA A 179 -38.71 77.18 28.33
C ALA A 179 -39.91 78.10 28.05
N PHE A 180 -40.85 77.65 27.22
CA PHE A 180 -42.08 78.37 26.91
C PHE A 180 -42.96 78.61 28.13
N MET A 181 -43.15 77.61 28.99
CA MET A 181 -43.92 77.78 30.24
C MET A 181 -43.27 78.83 31.14
N HIS A 182 -41.94 78.84 31.24
CA HIS A 182 -41.21 79.85 32.00
C HIS A 182 -41.34 81.25 31.38
N GLU A 183 -41.30 81.36 30.06
CA GLU A 183 -41.50 82.62 29.33
C GLU A 183 -42.92 83.18 29.53
N ILE A 184 -43.95 82.34 29.46
CA ILE A 184 -45.33 82.72 29.76
C ILE A 184 -45.50 83.19 31.21
N GLU A 185 -44.89 82.50 32.18
CA GLU A 185 -44.91 82.93 33.59
C GLU A 185 -44.32 84.33 33.77
N LEU A 186 -43.25 84.66 33.01
CA LEU A 186 -42.63 85.97 33.00
C LEU A 186 -43.56 87.03 32.36
N GLU A 187 -44.23 86.70 31.24
CA GLU A 187 -45.10 87.62 30.51
C GLU A 187 -46.42 87.93 31.26
N MET A 188 -47.03 86.94 31.91
CA MET A 188 -48.28 87.13 32.66
C MET A 188 -48.08 87.77 34.06
N GLY A 189 -46.85 88.01 34.48
CA GLY A 189 -46.54 88.61 35.79
C GLY A 189 -46.98 87.74 36.98
N MET A 190 -47.20 86.43 36.79
CA MET A 190 -47.69 85.49 37.81
C MET A 190 -46.61 85.03 38.81
N LEU A 191 -45.64 85.90 39.09
CA LEU A 191 -44.50 85.63 39.99
C LEU A 191 -44.92 85.43 41.47
N SER A 192 -46.20 85.52 41.83
CA SER A 192 -46.68 85.42 43.22
C SER A 192 -47.18 84.02 43.63
N SER A 193 -47.45 83.10 42.69
CA SER A 193 -47.86 81.70 42.96
C SER A 193 -46.67 80.73 42.89
N TYR A 194 -45.53 81.16 43.44
CA TYR A 194 -44.17 80.83 42.98
C TYR A 194 -43.62 79.45 43.37
N ASP A 195 -44.08 78.83 44.46
CA ASP A 195 -43.33 77.71 45.07
C ASP A 195 -43.72 76.32 44.52
N ARG A 196 -44.91 76.18 43.91
CA ARG A 196 -45.41 74.88 43.43
C ARG A 196 -45.11 74.64 41.95
N ASP A 197 -45.23 75.67 41.11
CA ASP A 197 -45.11 75.54 39.64
C ASP A 197 -43.65 75.61 39.14
N GLN A 198 -42.77 76.37 39.82
CA GLN A 198 -41.32 76.35 39.52
C GLN A 198 -40.71 74.96 39.67
N ARG A 199 -41.14 74.21 40.69
CA ARG A 199 -40.72 72.81 40.88
C ARG A 199 -41.17 71.91 39.72
N GLY A 200 -42.28 72.25 39.05
CA GLY A 200 -42.75 71.56 37.86
C GLY A 200 -41.83 71.83 36.66
N ILE A 201 -41.53 73.09 36.38
CA ILE A 201 -40.66 73.52 35.27
C ILE A 201 -39.25 72.94 35.42
N ASP A 202 -38.67 73.00 36.63
CA ASP A 202 -37.33 72.45 36.87
C ASP A 202 -37.29 70.92 36.77
N ARG A 203 -38.39 70.23 37.13
CA ARG A 203 -38.52 68.78 36.90
C ARG A 203 -38.58 68.46 35.42
N LEU A 204 -39.27 69.27 34.60
CA LEU A 204 -39.33 69.09 33.14
C LEU A 204 -37.95 69.31 32.51
N ARG A 205 -37.21 70.34 32.92
CA ARG A 205 -35.82 70.57 32.48
C ARG A 205 -34.89 69.44 32.89
N LEU A 206 -34.99 68.96 34.13
CA LEU A 206 -34.19 67.84 34.60
C LEU A 206 -34.51 66.54 33.85
N LEU A 207 -35.78 66.29 33.57
CA LEU A 207 -36.23 65.11 32.80
C LEU A 207 -35.73 65.19 31.35
N ALA A 208 -35.84 66.36 30.71
CA ALA A 208 -35.33 66.63 29.37
C ALA A 208 -33.82 66.35 29.28
N PHE A 209 -33.05 66.88 30.25
CA PHE A 209 -31.60 66.67 30.31
C PHE A 209 -31.23 65.19 30.49
N LYS A 210 -31.97 64.46 31.34
CA LYS A 210 -31.76 63.01 31.51
C LYS A 210 -32.06 62.24 30.21
N MET A 211 -33.13 62.59 29.50
CA MET A 211 -33.50 61.95 28.23
C MET A 211 -32.49 62.22 27.10
N GLU A 212 -31.90 63.42 27.06
CA GLU A 212 -30.83 63.75 26.08
C GLU A 212 -29.52 62.98 26.34
N GLY A 213 -29.22 62.73 27.63
CA GLY A 213 -27.97 62.12 28.09
C GLY A 213 -27.87 60.60 27.92
N ILE A 214 -29.00 59.88 27.85
CA ILE A 214 -29.04 58.40 27.77
C ILE A 214 -28.32 57.85 26.51
N GLY A 215 -28.25 58.64 25.43
CA GLY A 215 -27.55 58.24 24.20
C GLY A 215 -26.05 58.57 24.12
N ARG A 216 -25.44 59.19 25.14
CA ARG A 216 -24.01 59.61 25.10
C ARG A 216 -23.03 58.64 25.79
N GLN A 217 -23.49 57.61 26.50
CA GLN A 217 -22.63 56.80 27.38
C GLN A 217 -21.82 55.67 26.73
N HIS A 218 -21.97 55.38 25.43
CA HIS A 218 -21.18 54.32 24.79
C HIS A 218 -19.92 54.88 24.12
N LYS A 219 -18.93 55.31 24.90
CA LYS A 219 -17.55 55.50 24.41
C LYS A 219 -16.89 54.11 24.48
N PRO A 220 -16.61 53.43 23.36
CA PRO A 220 -15.90 52.16 23.42
C PRO A 220 -14.50 52.43 23.98
N LEU A 221 -14.12 51.68 25.00
CA LEU A 221 -12.77 51.70 25.54
C LEU A 221 -11.80 51.40 24.40
N GLU A 222 -10.95 52.40 24.15
CA GLU A 222 -9.74 52.32 23.35
C GLU A 222 -8.92 51.14 23.85
N ASN A 223 -8.84 50.09 23.04
CA ASN A 223 -8.18 48.83 23.38
C ASN A 223 -6.67 49.07 23.25
N PRO A 224 -5.86 48.99 24.33
CA PRO A 224 -4.42 49.10 24.21
C PRO A 224 -3.90 47.87 23.46
N GLU A 225 -2.96 48.15 22.55
CA GLU A 225 -2.28 47.24 21.66
C GLU A 225 -2.01 45.84 22.25
N LEU A 226 -2.51 44.80 21.57
CA LEU A 226 -2.05 43.44 21.76
C LEU A 226 -0.65 43.30 21.11
N PRO A 227 0.39 42.88 21.85
CA PRO A 227 1.71 42.70 21.29
C PRO A 227 1.70 41.52 20.32
N SER A 228 2.21 41.78 19.12
CA SER A 228 2.54 40.83 18.07
C SER A 228 3.20 39.57 18.62
N ARG A 229 2.40 38.51 18.82
CA ARG A 229 2.91 37.18 19.12
C ARG A 229 3.46 36.58 17.83
N ALA A 230 4.73 36.82 17.58
CA ALA A 230 5.53 36.07 16.63
C ALA A 230 5.38 34.58 16.94
N MET A 231 4.68 33.84 16.08
CA MET A 231 4.83 32.39 16.01
C MET A 231 6.18 32.12 15.36
N ASN A 232 7.15 31.77 16.19
CA ASN A 232 8.31 31.00 15.78
C ASN A 232 7.81 29.73 15.08
N VAL A 233 8.12 29.64 13.80
CA VAL A 233 8.17 28.39 13.06
C VAL A 233 9.50 27.74 13.46
N GLU A 234 9.46 26.77 14.37
CA GLU A 234 10.57 25.83 14.56
C GLU A 234 10.09 24.43 14.16
N GLN A 235 10.70 24.00 13.04
CA GLN A 235 11.16 22.66 12.66
C GLN A 235 10.19 21.47 12.72
#